data_AF-A0A2V6Y842-F1
#
_entry.id   AF-A0A2V6Y842-F1
#
_cell.length_a   1.000
_cell.length_b   1.000
_cell.length_c   1.000
_cell.angle_alpha   90.00
_cell.angle_beta   90.00
_cell.angle_gamma   90.00
#
_symmetry.space_group_name_H-M   'P 1'
#
loop_
_entity.id
_entity.type
_entity.pdbx_description
1 polymer ?
#
loop_
_entity_poly.entity_id
_entity_poly.type
_entity_poly.pdbx_seq_one_letter_code
_entity_poly.pdbx_strand_id
1 'polypeptide(L)'
;MIDMHAHWRPAELIDALRARTKEPRIVRNQDGVEMLKSRIGEEPLSKAFDDVGFHLARMDRQAVSTSVLSLLGAFCWIESQPVEVSLPLCRMVNDALSGICQKYEGRFSVFAALPLVDMAAAAAEFERALSLPGVVGAQVPGNGFLTKKDAENMRPLLEVANRHRAIVFIHHGPRPGDAFPKVAGDTDNARRR
;
A
#
# COMPACT_ATOMS: atom_id res chain seq x y z
N MET A 1 12.75 17.66 6.74
CA MET A 1 11.43 17.20 7.23
C MET A 1 11.19 15.79 6.75
N ILE A 2 10.68 14.88 7.58
CA ILE A 2 10.29 13.53 7.16
C ILE A 2 8.78 13.50 6.97
N ASP A 3 8.33 13.15 5.76
CA ASP A 3 6.93 12.92 5.45
C ASP A 3 6.60 11.45 5.69
N MET A 4 5.92 11.16 6.79
CA MET A 4 5.56 9.80 7.20
C MET A 4 4.32 9.26 6.48
N HIS A 5 3.65 10.05 5.64
CA HIS A 5 2.39 9.68 5.03
C HIS A 5 2.38 10.08 3.55
N ALA A 6 3.19 9.36 2.78
CA ALA A 6 3.28 9.49 1.33
C ALA A 6 2.78 8.20 0.67
N HIS A 7 1.86 8.33 -0.29
CA HIS A 7 1.36 7.17 -1.03
C HIS A 7 2.15 6.94 -2.32
N TRP A 8 2.13 5.69 -2.78
CA TRP A 8 2.72 5.26 -4.03
C TRP A 8 1.78 4.35 -4.83
N ARG A 9 1.70 4.60 -6.13
CA ARG A 9 0.97 3.80 -7.13
C ARG A 9 1.99 3.07 -8.04
N PRO A 10 2.24 1.77 -7.81
CA PRO A 10 3.35 1.03 -8.42
C PRO A 10 3.05 0.57 -9.85
N ALA A 11 3.82 1.08 -10.82
CA ALA A 11 3.71 0.70 -12.23
C ALA A 11 4.11 -0.77 -12.49
N GLU A 12 4.87 -1.37 -11.57
CA GLU A 12 5.31 -2.76 -11.62
C GLU A 12 4.15 -3.75 -11.57
N LEU A 13 2.96 -3.30 -11.15
CA LEU A 13 1.75 -4.11 -11.17
C LEU A 13 1.08 -4.19 -12.55
N ILE A 14 1.48 -3.39 -13.55
CA ILE A 14 0.77 -3.29 -14.84
C ILE A 14 0.52 -4.66 -15.46
N ASP A 15 1.56 -5.48 -15.64
CA ASP A 15 1.40 -6.75 -16.34
C ASP A 15 0.59 -7.76 -15.52
N ALA A 16 0.79 -7.77 -14.19
CA ALA A 16 -0.01 -8.57 -13.29
C ALA A 16 -1.50 -8.16 -13.31
N LEU A 17 -1.79 -6.86 -13.45
CA LEU A 17 -3.15 -6.32 -13.52
C LEU A 17 -3.81 -6.54 -14.89
N ARG A 18 -3.04 -6.60 -15.98
CA ARG A 18 -3.53 -7.01 -17.31
C ARG A 18 -3.97 -8.47 -17.34
N ALA A 19 -3.25 -9.34 -16.62
CA ALA A 19 -3.56 -10.77 -16.56
C ALA A 19 -4.82 -11.10 -15.72
N ARG A 20 -5.35 -10.13 -14.98
CA ARG A 20 -6.45 -10.35 -14.02
C ARG A 20 -7.82 -10.19 -14.65
N THR A 21 -8.76 -11.02 -14.19
CA THR A 21 -10.18 -10.95 -14.57
C THR A 21 -11.05 -10.25 -13.51
N LYS A 22 -10.53 -10.00 -12.31
CA LYS A 22 -11.23 -9.28 -11.22
C LYS A 22 -10.45 -8.06 -10.78
N GLU A 23 -11.16 -7.04 -10.31
CA GLU A 23 -10.58 -5.78 -9.85
C GLU A 23 -9.66 -5.95 -8.62
N PRO A 24 -8.60 -5.11 -8.49
CA PRO A 24 -8.15 -4.15 -9.51
C PRO A 24 -7.59 -4.88 -10.74
N ARG A 25 -7.87 -4.39 -11.96
CA ARG A 25 -7.41 -4.98 -13.23
C ARG A 25 -7.26 -3.92 -14.31
N ILE A 26 -6.56 -4.24 -15.39
CA ILE A 26 -6.47 -3.38 -16.57
C ILE A 26 -7.38 -3.91 -17.68
N VAL A 27 -8.12 -3.01 -18.32
CA VAL A 27 -9.04 -3.31 -19.42
C VAL A 27 -8.84 -2.31 -20.56
N ARG A 28 -9.24 -2.66 -21.78
CA ARG A 28 -9.38 -1.66 -22.86
C ARG A 28 -10.82 -1.18 -22.96
N ASN A 29 -11.02 0.12 -23.07
CA ASN A 29 -12.32 0.72 -23.33
C ASN A 29 -12.69 0.61 -24.83
N GLN A 30 -13.83 1.17 -25.21
CA GLN A 30 -14.33 1.14 -26.60
C GLN A 30 -13.40 1.87 -27.59
N ASP A 31 -12.65 2.87 -27.12
CA ASP A 31 -11.67 3.63 -27.91
C ASP A 31 -10.28 2.96 -27.96
N GLY A 32 -10.13 1.77 -27.38
CA GLY A 32 -8.87 1.04 -27.31
C GLY A 32 -7.89 1.53 -26.25
N VAL A 33 -8.29 2.47 -25.39
CA VAL A 33 -7.46 3.01 -24.31
C VAL A 33 -7.42 2.03 -23.13
N GLU A 34 -6.22 1.75 -22.62
CA GLU A 34 -6.07 0.96 -21.39
C GLU A 34 -6.50 1.77 -20.16
N MET A 35 -7.34 1.16 -19.34
CA MET A 35 -7.94 1.71 -18.14
C MET A 35 -7.61 0.83 -16.94
N LEU A 36 -7.14 1.42 -15.85
CA LEU A 36 -7.12 0.77 -14.55
C LEU A 36 -8.55 0.81 -13.99
N LYS A 37 -9.15 -0.37 -13.82
CA LYS A 37 -10.45 -0.53 -13.16
C LYS A 37 -10.24 -1.03 -11.74
N SER A 38 -10.76 -0.28 -10.78
CA SER A 38 -10.70 -0.57 -9.35
C SER A 38 -12.08 -0.38 -8.71
N ARG A 39 -12.20 -0.74 -7.43
CA ARG A 39 -13.43 -0.51 -6.66
C ARG A 39 -13.81 0.96 -6.49
N ILE A 40 -12.86 1.88 -6.64
CA ILE A 40 -13.09 3.32 -6.45
C ILE A 40 -13.33 4.07 -7.77
N GLY A 41 -13.25 3.37 -8.91
CA GLY A 41 -13.49 3.94 -10.22
C GLY A 41 -12.55 3.40 -11.30
N GLU A 42 -12.67 4.02 -12.48
CA GLU A 42 -11.86 3.75 -13.65
C GLU A 42 -11.02 4.99 -14.00
N GLU A 43 -9.74 4.80 -14.29
CA GLU A 43 -8.86 5.86 -14.76
C GLU A 43 -7.95 5.39 -15.91
N PRO A 44 -7.56 6.29 -16.84
CA PRO A 44 -6.62 5.94 -17.90
C PRO A 44 -5.28 5.46 -17.33
N LEU A 45 -4.71 4.40 -17.90
CA LEU A 45 -3.46 3.81 -17.43
C LEU A 45 -2.30 4.81 -17.38
N SER A 46 -2.29 5.80 -18.29
CA SER A 46 -1.30 6.88 -18.34
C SER A 46 -1.31 7.81 -17.13
N LYS A 47 -2.35 7.76 -16.29
CA LYS A 47 -2.48 8.55 -15.04
C LYS A 47 -2.46 7.69 -13.78
N ALA A 48 -2.47 6.37 -13.94
CA ALA A 48 -2.74 5.38 -12.88
C ALA A 48 -1.57 5.10 -11.94
N PHE A 49 -0.35 5.54 -12.30
CA PHE A 49 0.87 5.24 -11.55
C PHE A 49 1.69 6.49 -11.28
N ASP A 50 2.52 6.42 -10.24
CA ASP A 50 3.35 7.53 -9.81
C ASP A 50 4.71 7.52 -10.52
N ASP A 51 5.22 8.73 -10.75
CA ASP A 51 6.55 8.96 -11.29
C ASP A 51 7.49 9.46 -10.18
N VAL A 52 8.65 8.82 -10.07
CA VAL A 52 9.60 9.14 -9.00
C VAL A 52 10.23 10.51 -9.17
N GLY A 53 10.43 10.96 -10.41
CA GLY A 53 10.96 12.29 -10.71
C GLY A 53 10.00 13.39 -10.27
N PHE A 54 8.71 13.21 -10.56
CA PHE A 54 7.65 14.10 -10.09
C PHE A 54 7.59 14.16 -8.56
N HIS A 55 7.68 13.00 -7.88
CA HIS A 55 7.63 12.95 -6.42
C HIS A 55 8.86 13.61 -5.78
N LEU A 56 10.07 13.36 -6.29
CA LEU A 56 11.29 14.02 -5.84
C LEU A 56 11.21 15.54 -6.01
N ALA A 57 10.76 16.02 -7.17
CA ALA A 57 10.60 17.45 -7.42
C ALA A 57 9.59 18.09 -6.45
N ARG A 58 8.52 17.36 -6.07
CA ARG A 58 7.58 17.81 -5.05
C ARG A 58 8.24 17.86 -3.66
N MET A 59 8.99 16.83 -3.28
CA MET A 59 9.73 16.80 -2.02
C MET A 59 10.69 17.99 -1.90
N ASP A 60 11.47 18.26 -2.94
CA ASP A 60 12.44 19.37 -2.96
C ASP A 60 11.76 20.72 -2.76
N ARG A 61 10.63 20.97 -3.46
CA ARG A 61 9.84 22.21 -3.30
C ARG A 61 9.27 22.39 -1.90
N GLN A 62 9.02 21.30 -1.17
CA GLN A 62 8.43 21.30 0.16
C GLN A 62 9.46 21.14 1.29
N ALA A 63 10.75 21.10 0.96
CA ALA A 63 11.84 20.80 1.91
C ALA A 63 11.64 19.48 2.68
N VAL A 64 10.99 18.50 2.04
CA VAL A 64 10.88 17.13 2.54
C VAL A 64 12.16 16.39 2.17
N SER A 65 12.91 15.99 3.19
CA SER A 65 14.17 15.26 3.02
C SER A 65 13.90 13.80 2.68
N THR A 66 12.92 13.19 3.36
CA THR A 66 12.59 11.77 3.23
C THR A 66 11.08 11.58 3.20
N SER A 67 10.58 10.78 2.27
CA SER A 67 9.18 10.32 2.25
C SER A 67 9.12 8.83 2.60
N VAL A 68 8.23 8.47 3.53
CA VAL A 68 7.92 7.08 3.85
C VAL A 68 6.72 6.65 3.00
N LEU A 69 7.00 5.86 1.97
CA LEU A 69 6.06 5.40 0.96
C LEU A 69 5.19 4.26 1.51
N SER A 70 3.91 4.31 1.20
CA SER A 70 2.98 3.21 1.41
C SER A 70 2.07 3.02 0.19
N LEU A 71 1.52 1.82 0.01
CA LEU A 71 0.61 1.54 -1.10
C LEU A 71 -0.66 2.41 -1.02
N LEU A 72 -1.04 3.06 -2.13
CA LEU A 72 -2.23 3.92 -2.22
C LEU A 72 -3.54 3.11 -2.22
N GLY A 73 -4.60 3.72 -1.64
CA GLY A 73 -6.00 3.27 -1.59
C GLY A 73 -6.60 2.63 -2.85
N ALA A 74 -6.25 3.09 -4.07
CA ALA A 74 -6.72 2.47 -5.31
C ALA A 74 -6.23 1.01 -5.46
N PHE A 75 -5.05 0.73 -4.91
CA PHE A 75 -4.39 -0.56 -4.88
C PHE A 75 -4.48 -1.27 -3.52
N CYS A 76 -4.95 -0.61 -2.44
CA CYS A 76 -5.20 -1.23 -1.12
C CYS A 76 -6.20 -2.42 -1.13
N TRP A 77 -6.67 -2.84 -2.31
CA TRP A 77 -7.48 -4.04 -2.50
C TRP A 77 -6.72 -5.22 -3.10
N ILE A 78 -5.45 -5.06 -3.51
CA ILE A 78 -4.61 -6.22 -3.84
C ILE A 78 -4.38 -7.06 -2.58
N GLU A 79 -4.23 -6.40 -1.43
CA GLU A 79 -4.06 -7.00 -0.10
C GLU A 79 -5.28 -7.82 0.34
N SER A 80 -6.45 -7.54 -0.24
CA SER A 80 -7.71 -8.23 0.05
C SER A 80 -8.08 -9.35 -0.92
N GLN A 81 -7.24 -9.62 -1.92
CA GLN A 81 -7.46 -10.74 -2.84
C GLN A 81 -7.15 -12.07 -2.14
N PRO A 82 -7.64 -13.22 -2.66
CA PRO A 82 -7.19 -14.53 -2.19
C PRO A 82 -5.67 -14.60 -2.06
N VAL A 83 -5.15 -15.35 -1.08
CA VAL A 83 -3.72 -15.29 -0.70
C VAL A 83 -2.78 -15.61 -1.86
N GLU A 84 -3.17 -16.55 -2.72
CA GLU A 84 -2.46 -16.94 -3.94
C GLU A 84 -2.33 -15.81 -4.98
N VAL A 85 -3.15 -14.78 -4.83
CA VAL A 85 -3.15 -13.56 -5.65
C VAL A 85 -2.53 -12.39 -4.89
N SER A 86 -2.92 -12.16 -3.64
CA SER A 86 -2.47 -10.99 -2.87
C SER A 86 -0.99 -11.07 -2.52
N LEU A 87 -0.49 -12.24 -2.12
CA LEU A 87 0.93 -12.43 -1.75
C LEU A 87 1.90 -12.06 -2.88
N PRO A 88 1.81 -12.59 -4.11
CA PRO A 88 2.73 -12.21 -5.17
C PRO A 88 2.63 -10.72 -5.53
N LEU A 89 1.43 -10.13 -5.50
CA LEU A 89 1.24 -8.69 -5.76
C LEU A 89 1.90 -7.83 -4.67
N CYS A 90 1.72 -8.17 -3.39
CA CYS A 90 2.35 -7.45 -2.29
C CYS A 90 3.89 -7.54 -2.37
N ARG A 91 4.43 -8.71 -2.73
CA ARG A 91 5.87 -8.88 -2.96
C ARG A 91 6.40 -7.98 -4.06
N MET A 92 5.72 -7.94 -5.21
CA MET A 92 6.09 -7.05 -6.32
C MET A 92 6.14 -5.59 -5.88
N VAL A 93 5.15 -5.13 -5.10
CA VAL A 93 5.14 -3.78 -4.54
C VAL A 93 6.30 -3.54 -3.59
N ASN A 94 6.52 -4.45 -2.62
CA ASN A 94 7.57 -4.31 -1.61
C ASN A 94 8.96 -4.28 -2.25
N ASP A 95 9.20 -5.15 -3.24
CA ASP A 95 10.48 -5.22 -3.95
C ASP A 95 10.71 -3.97 -4.81
N ALA A 96 9.68 -3.50 -5.52
CA ALA A 96 9.76 -2.27 -6.32
C ALA A 96 10.05 -1.03 -5.48
N LEU A 97 9.33 -0.88 -4.36
CA LEU A 97 9.52 0.22 -3.42
C LEU A 97 10.90 0.16 -2.75
N SER A 98 11.40 -1.03 -2.39
CA SER A 98 12.79 -1.18 -1.93
C SER A 98 13.80 -0.78 -3.01
N GLY A 99 13.55 -1.12 -4.27
CA GLY A 99 14.38 -0.68 -5.40
C GLY A 99 14.45 0.85 -5.52
N ILE A 100 13.34 1.55 -5.28
CA ILE A 100 13.31 3.02 -5.21
C ILE A 100 14.19 3.54 -4.06
N CYS A 101 14.09 2.95 -2.87
CA CYS A 101 14.92 3.32 -1.72
C CYS A 101 16.42 3.14 -2.00
N GLN A 102 16.81 2.05 -2.65
CA GLN A 102 18.21 1.80 -3.01
C GLN A 102 18.72 2.80 -4.06
N LYS A 103 17.90 3.10 -5.07
CA LYS A 103 18.27 4.03 -6.15
C LYS A 103 18.40 5.47 -5.66
N TYR A 104 17.62 5.86 -4.66
CA TYR A 104 17.58 7.22 -4.11
C TYR A 104 17.82 7.18 -2.60
N GLU A 105 19.00 6.71 -2.21
CA GLU A 105 19.38 6.49 -0.81
C GLU A 105 19.12 7.73 0.05
N GLY A 106 18.49 7.53 1.21
CA GLY A 106 18.11 8.59 2.16
C GLY A 106 16.89 9.43 1.77
N ARG A 107 16.41 9.34 0.52
CA ARG A 107 15.21 10.08 0.05
C ARG A 107 13.91 9.33 0.33
N PHE A 108 13.96 8.01 0.40
CA PHE A 108 12.76 7.19 0.61
C PHE A 108 12.94 6.14 1.71
N SER A 109 11.82 5.80 2.34
CA SER A 109 11.65 4.60 3.17
C SER A 109 10.26 4.04 2.90
N VAL A 110 9.94 2.84 3.41
CA VAL A 110 8.73 2.11 2.99
C VAL A 110 8.01 1.49 4.18
N PHE A 111 6.69 1.62 4.17
CA PHE A 111 5.78 0.72 4.86
C PHE A 111 5.32 -0.37 3.90
N ALA A 112 5.70 -1.62 4.20
CA ALA A 112 5.34 -2.77 3.40
C ALA A 112 3.83 -2.96 3.28
N ALA A 113 3.40 -3.41 2.11
CA ALA A 113 2.05 -3.94 1.86
C ALA A 113 2.02 -5.44 2.20
N LEU A 114 0.91 -5.91 2.76
CA LEU A 114 0.80 -7.28 3.29
C LEU A 114 -0.48 -7.98 2.77
N PRO A 115 -0.44 -9.30 2.51
CA PRO A 115 -1.62 -10.08 2.12
C PRO A 115 -2.53 -10.35 3.33
N LEU A 116 -3.28 -9.34 3.76
CA LEU A 116 -4.02 -9.32 5.02
C LEU A 116 -5.23 -10.28 5.09
N VAL A 117 -5.51 -11.06 4.05
CA VAL A 117 -6.50 -12.16 4.08
C VAL A 117 -6.01 -13.39 4.84
N ASP A 118 -4.69 -13.52 5.02
CA ASP A 118 -4.05 -14.64 5.70
C ASP A 118 -2.94 -14.09 6.61
N MET A 119 -3.14 -14.16 7.93
CA MET A 119 -2.19 -13.58 8.90
C MET A 119 -0.86 -14.33 8.96
N ALA A 120 -0.83 -15.62 8.64
CA ALA A 120 0.41 -16.38 8.60
C ALA A 120 1.26 -15.96 7.38
N ALA A 121 0.62 -15.85 6.21
CA ALA A 121 1.26 -15.34 5.00
C ALA A 121 1.70 -13.88 5.16
N ALA A 122 0.86 -13.04 5.80
CA ALA A 122 1.18 -11.65 6.06
C ALA A 122 2.37 -11.51 7.02
N ALA A 123 2.44 -12.28 8.11
CA ALA A 123 3.57 -12.26 9.03
C ALA A 123 4.87 -12.73 8.36
N ALA A 124 4.81 -13.80 7.56
CA ALA A 124 5.96 -14.30 6.81
C ALA A 124 6.45 -13.28 5.76
N GLU A 125 5.53 -12.62 5.05
CA GLU A 125 5.90 -11.57 4.11
C GLU A 125 6.44 -10.32 4.81
N PHE A 126 5.92 -9.96 5.99
CA PHE A 126 6.43 -8.83 6.76
C PHE A 126 7.88 -9.06 7.20
N GLU A 127 8.18 -10.25 7.73
CA GLU A 127 9.55 -10.68 8.04
C GLU A 127 10.49 -10.57 6.83
N ARG A 128 10.04 -11.08 5.68
CA ARG A 128 10.81 -10.97 4.43
C ARG A 128 11.02 -9.50 4.03
N ALA A 129 9.95 -8.70 4.03
CA ALA A 129 10.00 -7.31 3.59
C ALA A 129 10.94 -6.48 4.48
N LEU A 130 11.00 -6.74 5.78
CA LEU A 130 11.93 -6.07 6.70
C LEU A 130 13.41 -6.36 6.42
N SER A 131 13.73 -7.43 5.68
CA SER A 131 15.09 -7.68 5.21
C SER A 131 15.46 -6.87 3.97
N LEU A 132 14.49 -6.21 3.32
CA LEU A 132 14.71 -5.38 2.14
C LEU A 132 15.20 -3.98 2.52
N PRO A 133 16.16 -3.40 1.78
CA PRO A 133 16.61 -2.04 2.04
C PRO A 133 15.49 -1.00 2.01
N GLY A 134 15.47 -0.12 3.01
CA GLY A 134 14.54 0.99 3.13
C GLY A 134 13.16 0.64 3.69
N VAL A 135 12.85 -0.65 3.96
CA VAL A 135 11.60 -1.03 4.62
C VAL A 135 11.74 -0.82 6.13
N VAL A 136 10.85 -0.02 6.72
CA VAL A 136 10.89 0.39 8.14
C VAL A 136 9.70 -0.13 8.95
N GLY A 137 8.75 -0.77 8.29
CA GLY A 137 7.49 -1.17 8.90
C GLY A 137 6.48 -1.67 7.88
N ALA A 138 5.23 -1.78 8.30
CA ALA A 138 4.11 -2.15 7.44
C ALA A 138 2.92 -1.21 7.65
N GLN A 139 2.15 -1.01 6.57
CA GLN A 139 0.86 -0.33 6.63
C GLN A 139 -0.21 -1.36 7.01
N VAL A 140 -1.09 -1.01 7.94
CA VAL A 140 -2.21 -1.88 8.35
C VAL A 140 -3.51 -1.07 8.45
N PRO A 141 -4.67 -1.70 8.20
CA PRO A 141 -5.95 -1.01 8.18
C PRO A 141 -6.40 -0.60 9.58
N GLY A 142 -6.84 0.64 9.74
CA GLY A 142 -7.27 1.20 11.02
C GLY A 142 -8.46 0.48 11.62
N ASN A 143 -9.37 -0.05 10.81
CA ASN A 143 -10.51 -0.80 11.32
C ASN A 143 -10.12 -2.18 11.91
N GLY A 144 -8.86 -2.61 11.74
CA GLY A 144 -8.30 -3.78 12.41
C GLY A 144 -7.97 -3.58 13.90
N PHE A 145 -8.13 -2.36 14.42
CA PHE A 145 -7.78 -2.01 15.80
C PHE A 145 -8.94 -1.34 16.57
N LEU A 146 -10.18 -1.46 16.09
CA LEU A 146 -11.35 -0.83 16.73
C LEU A 146 -11.78 -1.53 18.02
N THR A 147 -11.57 -2.84 18.12
CA THR A 147 -11.85 -3.62 19.32
C THR A 147 -10.63 -4.40 19.74
N LYS A 148 -10.57 -4.80 21.01
CA LYS A 148 -9.52 -5.71 21.49
C LYS A 148 -9.50 -7.00 20.67
N LYS A 149 -10.65 -7.58 20.33
CA LYS A 149 -10.74 -8.80 19.52
C LYS A 149 -10.13 -8.60 18.12
N ASP A 150 -10.38 -7.45 17.49
CA ASP A 150 -9.79 -7.14 16.19
C ASP A 150 -8.26 -6.99 16.30
N ALA A 151 -7.79 -6.29 17.34
CA ALA A 151 -6.36 -6.12 17.59
C ALA A 151 -5.65 -7.46 17.89
N GLU A 152 -6.31 -8.38 18.60
CA GLU A 152 -5.81 -9.73 18.85
C GLU A 152 -5.64 -10.53 17.55
N ASN A 153 -6.50 -10.33 16.54
CA ASN A 153 -6.33 -10.97 15.23
C ASN A 153 -5.08 -10.44 14.48
N MET A 154 -4.61 -9.23 14.80
CA MET A 154 -3.39 -8.63 14.24
C MET A 154 -2.12 -9.04 15.00
N ARG A 155 -2.24 -9.87 16.05
CA ARG A 155 -1.12 -10.31 16.90
C ARG A 155 0.09 -10.85 16.10
N PRO A 156 -0.07 -11.69 15.05
CA PRO A 156 1.08 -12.18 14.29
C PRO A 156 1.93 -11.04 13.69
N LEU A 157 1.31 -9.96 13.22
CA LEU A 157 2.02 -8.79 12.68
C LEU A 157 2.67 -7.96 13.79
N LEU A 158 1.97 -7.80 14.93
CA LEU A 158 2.50 -7.09 16.09
C LEU A 158 3.73 -7.80 16.68
N GLU A 159 3.74 -9.13 16.67
CA GLU A 159 4.89 -9.94 17.13
C GLU A 159 6.11 -9.77 16.22
N VAL A 160 5.93 -9.81 14.90
CA VAL A 160 6.99 -9.49 13.92
C VAL A 160 7.50 -8.07 14.15
N ALA A 161 6.60 -7.09 14.24
CA ALA A 161 6.97 -5.70 14.47
C ALA A 161 7.80 -5.54 15.76
N ASN A 162 7.37 -6.17 16.85
CA ASN A 162 8.06 -6.11 18.13
C ASN A 162 9.45 -6.75 18.07
N ARG A 163 9.59 -7.93 17.43
CA ARG A 163 10.89 -8.60 17.26
C ARG A 163 11.89 -7.75 16.50
N HIS A 164 11.43 -7.07 15.44
CA HIS A 164 12.29 -6.32 14.52
C HIS A 164 12.38 -4.83 14.85
N ARG A 165 11.68 -4.36 15.90
CA ARG A 165 11.50 -2.94 16.22
C ARG A 165 10.94 -2.15 15.03
N ALA A 166 10.08 -2.79 14.24
CA ALA A 166 9.49 -2.22 13.05
C ALA A 166 8.24 -1.39 13.38
N ILE A 167 7.93 -0.42 12.53
CA ILE A 167 6.77 0.46 12.69
C ILE A 167 5.51 -0.24 12.17
N VAL A 168 4.40 -0.08 12.88
CA VAL A 168 3.06 -0.45 12.40
C VAL A 168 2.30 0.83 12.10
N PHE A 169 2.21 1.18 10.83
CA PHE A 169 1.52 2.38 10.38
C PHE A 169 0.02 2.10 10.21
N ILE A 170 -0.76 2.47 11.22
CA ILE A 170 -2.22 2.30 11.22
C ILE A 170 -2.83 3.38 10.32
N HIS A 171 -3.30 2.96 9.14
CA HIS A 171 -3.77 3.85 8.11
C HIS A 171 -5.28 3.74 7.89
N HIS A 172 -5.92 4.84 7.48
CA HIS A 172 -7.34 4.80 7.17
C HIS A 172 -7.61 3.82 6.02
N GLY A 173 -8.57 2.93 6.21
CA GLY A 173 -8.88 1.91 5.22
C GLY A 173 -9.55 0.70 5.87
N PRO A 174 -10.36 -0.04 5.11
CA PRO A 174 -10.96 -1.27 5.56
C PRO A 174 -9.96 -2.43 5.50
N ARG A 175 -10.10 -3.38 6.43
CA ARG A 175 -9.56 -4.74 6.30
C ARG A 175 -10.11 -5.43 5.06
N PRO A 176 -9.40 -6.45 4.54
CA PRO A 176 -9.97 -7.34 3.55
C PRO A 176 -11.37 -7.85 3.93
N GLY A 177 -12.32 -7.71 3.00
CA GLY A 177 -13.70 -8.15 3.19
C GLY A 177 -14.65 -7.11 3.78
N ASP A 178 -14.15 -6.07 4.45
CA ASP A 178 -14.99 -5.02 5.04
C ASP A 178 -15.34 -3.92 4.01
N ALA A 179 -16.49 -3.26 4.21
CA ALA A 179 -16.77 -2.00 3.53
C ALA A 179 -15.87 -0.89 4.09
N PHE A 180 -15.59 0.14 3.28
CA PHE A 180 -14.92 1.34 3.80
C PHE A 180 -15.68 1.88 5.02
N PRO A 181 -14.98 2.21 6.12
CA PRO A 181 -15.63 2.74 7.29
C PRO A 181 -16.42 4.00 6.92
N LYS A 182 -17.69 4.08 7.36
CA LYS A 182 -18.47 5.32 7.23
C LYS A 182 -17.87 6.34 8.20
N VAL A 183 -17.06 7.24 7.66
CA VAL A 183 -16.54 8.38 8.40
C VAL A 183 -17.65 9.43 8.44
N ALA A 184 -18.10 9.79 9.64
CA ALA A 184 -19.10 10.85 9.79
C ALA A 184 -18.51 12.18 9.29
N GLY A 185 -19.33 12.97 8.58
CA GLY A 185 -18.89 14.18 7.88
C GLY A 185 -18.43 15.32 8.79
N ASP A 186 -18.69 15.19 10.08
CA ASP A 186 -18.27 16.10 11.15
C ASP A 186 -16.95 15.68 11.82
N THR A 187 -16.33 14.57 11.39
CA THR A 187 -15.02 14.16 11.90
C THR A 187 -13.89 14.94 11.22
N ASP A 188 -12.85 15.28 11.96
CA ASP A 188 -11.66 15.95 11.41
C ASP A 188 -10.94 15.11 10.35
N ASN A 189 -11.17 13.79 10.33
CA ASN A 189 -10.66 12.87 9.33
C ASN A 189 -11.37 12.94 7.96
N ALA A 190 -12.53 13.61 7.87
CA ALA A 190 -13.33 13.72 6.64
C ALA A 190 -13.00 14.97 5.79
N ARG A 191 -12.08 15.86 6.24
CA ARG A 191 -11.75 17.06 5.46
C ARG A 191 -11.15 16.66 4.11
N ARG A 192 -11.77 17.15 3.03
CA ARG A 192 -11.20 17.10 1.67
C ARG A 192 -9.80 17.74 1.74
N ARG A 193 -8.77 16.92 1.54
CA ARG A 193 -7.41 17.38 1.23
C ARG A 193 -7.35 17.87 -0.20
#